data_AF-A0A933UZ67-F1
#
_entry.id   AF-A0A933UZ67-F1
#
_cell.length_a   1.000
_cell.length_b   1.000
_cell.length_c   1.000
_cell.angle_alpha   90.00
_cell.angle_beta   90.00
_cell.angle_gamma   90.00
#
_symmetry.space_group_name_H-M   'P 1'
#
loop_
_entity.id
_entity.type
_entity.pdbx_description
1 polymer ?
#
loop_
_entity_poly.entity_id
_entity_poly.type
_entity_poly.pdbx_seq_one_letter_code
_entity_poly.pdbx_strand_id
1 'polypeptide(L)' 'MKSTGEWGQFFPIKMSPFDYNETIALKCADCRHKIRFNMRNKRHLYDRLCAKCKTPIKTTFEKDRSEIIYCDKCYLEAME' A
#
# COMPACT_ATOMS: atom_id res chain seq x y z
N MET A 1 -8.29 -26.48 -19.78
CA MET A 1 -7.62 -25.26 -20.29
C MET A 1 -7.31 -25.29 -21.79
N LYS A 2 -6.90 -26.42 -22.42
CA LYS A 2 -7.07 -26.60 -23.88
C LYS A 2 -8.44 -27.18 -24.28
N SER A 3 -9.12 -27.78 -23.31
CA SER A 3 -10.40 -28.49 -23.48
C SER A 3 -11.63 -27.59 -23.63
N THR A 4 -11.58 -26.35 -23.12
CA THR A 4 -12.73 -25.43 -23.14
C THR A 4 -12.69 -24.41 -24.27
N GLY A 5 -11.57 -24.31 -25.03
CA GLY A 5 -11.44 -23.37 -26.15
C GLY A 5 -11.34 -21.88 -25.76
N GLU A 6 -11.35 -21.57 -24.47
CA GLU A 6 -11.35 -20.21 -23.95
C GLU A 6 -9.92 -19.65 -23.90
N TRP A 7 -9.36 -19.34 -25.06
CA TRP A 7 -8.18 -18.51 -25.15
C TRP A 7 -8.63 -17.05 -25.21
N GLY A 8 -8.07 -16.19 -24.35
CA GLY A 8 -8.37 -14.75 -24.39
C GLY A 8 -9.67 -14.33 -23.70
N GLN A 9 -10.31 -15.20 -22.89
CA GLN A 9 -11.28 -14.68 -21.92
C GLN A 9 -10.52 -13.93 -20.84
N PHE A 10 -10.57 -12.60 -20.95
CA PHE A 10 -10.17 -11.69 -19.89
C PHE A 10 -10.92 -12.06 -18.60
N PHE A 11 -10.26 -11.89 -17.44
CA PHE A 11 -10.94 -12.07 -16.16
C PHE A 11 -12.27 -11.30 -16.16
N PRO A 12 -13.37 -11.89 -15.68
CA PRO A 12 -14.63 -11.19 -15.51
C PRO A 12 -14.40 -9.81 -14.89
N ILE A 13 -14.99 -8.77 -15.49
CA ILE A 13 -14.73 -7.36 -15.12
C ILE A 13 -14.86 -7.10 -13.62
N LYS A 14 -15.79 -7.81 -12.95
CA LYS A 14 -16.02 -7.76 -11.49
C LYS A 14 -14.83 -8.20 -10.64
N MET A 15 -13.89 -8.96 -11.21
CA MET A 15 -12.68 -9.43 -10.54
C MET A 15 -11.45 -8.57 -10.84
N SER A 16 -11.55 -7.61 -11.77
CA SER A 16 -10.44 -6.71 -12.03
C SER A 16 -10.38 -5.63 -10.94
N PRO A 17 -9.23 -5.41 -10.29
CA PRO A 17 -9.09 -4.34 -9.30
C PRO A 17 -9.19 -2.93 -9.93
N PHE A 18 -9.01 -2.82 -11.25
CA PHE A 18 -9.11 -1.59 -12.02
C PHE A 18 -9.67 -1.87 -13.42
N ASP A 19 -10.38 -0.92 -14.02
CA ASP A 19 -10.76 -1.01 -15.43
C ASP A 19 -9.51 -0.95 -16.33
N TYR A 20 -9.51 -1.67 -17.46
CA TYR A 20 -8.34 -1.81 -18.33
C TYR A 20 -7.75 -0.47 -18.79
N ASN A 21 -8.62 0.51 -19.03
CA ASN A 21 -8.34 1.88 -19.44
C ASN A 21 -7.91 2.82 -18.30
N GLU A 22 -8.04 2.40 -17.03
CA GLU A 22 -7.65 3.19 -15.86
C GLU A 22 -6.31 2.75 -15.26
N THR A 23 -5.71 1.69 -15.81
CA THR A 23 -4.43 1.18 -15.31
C THR A 23 -3.30 2.21 -15.46
N ILE A 24 -2.39 2.23 -14.47
CA ILE A 24 -1.18 3.05 -14.52
C ILE A 24 -0.29 2.71 -15.74
N ALA A 25 -0.48 1.54 -16.36
CA ALA A 25 0.27 1.10 -17.54
C ALA A 25 0.06 2.03 -18.75
N LEU A 26 -1.15 2.62 -18.90
CA LEU A 26 -1.48 3.53 -19.98
C LEU A 26 -0.90 4.94 -19.82
N LYS A 27 -0.34 5.27 -18.65
CA LYS A 27 0.28 6.58 -18.41
C LYS A 27 1.71 6.61 -18.97
N CYS A 28 2.18 7.81 -19.33
CA CYS A 28 3.57 8.05 -19.79
C CYS A 28 4.61 7.60 -18.75
N ALA A 29 5.85 7.30 -19.16
CA ALA A 29 6.88 6.80 -18.24
C ALA A 29 7.11 7.74 -17.03
N ASP A 30 7.19 9.04 -17.27
CA ASP A 30 7.37 10.06 -16.23
C ASP A 30 6.13 10.18 -15.33
N CYS A 31 4.95 10.07 -15.92
CA CYS A 31 3.68 10.07 -15.22
C CYS A 31 3.62 8.89 -14.22
N ARG A 32 4.00 7.69 -14.67
CA ARG A 32 4.08 6.49 -13.82
C ARG A 32 5.11 6.66 -12.73
N HIS A 33 6.27 7.25 -13.05
CA HIS A 33 7.31 7.52 -12.06
C HIS A 33 6.80 8.47 -10.97
N LYS A 34 6.12 9.56 -11.34
CA LYS A 34 5.53 10.54 -10.41
C LYS A 34 4.47 9.91 -9.51
N ILE A 35 3.56 9.10 -10.06
CA ILE A 35 2.55 8.38 -9.26
C ILE A 35 3.21 7.43 -8.26
N ARG A 36 4.17 6.61 -8.72
CA ARG A 36 4.93 5.68 -7.86
C ARG A 36 5.72 6.43 -6.78
N PHE A 37 6.24 7.61 -7.09
CA PHE A 37 6.94 8.44 -6.13
C PHE A 37 5.98 9.00 -5.06
N ASN A 38 4.79 9.44 -5.46
CA ASN A 38 3.77 9.98 -4.54
C ASN A 38 3.14 8.91 -3.65
N MET A 39 3.08 7.65 -4.09
CA MET A 39 2.60 6.52 -3.28
C MET A 39 3.59 6.11 -2.17
N ARG A 40 4.85 6.55 -2.26
CA ARG A 40 5.85 6.28 -1.22
C ARG A 40 5.61 7.21 -0.04
N ASN A 41 5.83 6.69 1.16
CA ASN A 41 5.87 7.54 2.36
C ASN A 41 6.94 8.62 2.21
N LYS A 42 6.69 9.77 2.85
CA LYS A 42 7.67 10.86 2.94
C LYS A 42 8.97 10.30 3.52
N ARG A 43 10.12 10.72 2.96
CA ARG A 43 11.46 10.35 3.45
C ARG A 43 11.85 11.17 4.68
N HIS A 44 10.94 11.27 5.64
CA HIS A 44 11.16 11.96 6.91
C HIS A 44 10.69 11.04 8.03
N LEU A 45 11.55 10.81 9.01
CA LEU A 45 11.23 10.04 10.20
C LEU A 45 10.84 10.99 11.32
N TYR A 46 9.68 10.75 11.92
CA TYR A 46 9.17 11.49 13.06
C TYR A 46 9.32 10.66 14.33
N ASP A 47 9.71 11.32 15.42
CA ASP A 47 9.73 10.72 16.74
C ASP A 47 8.29 10.63 17.29
N ARG A 48 7.84 9.42 17.60
CA ARG A 48 6.52 9.11 18.17
C ARG A 48 6.65 8.14 19.35
N LEU A 49 5.56 7.97 20.08
CA LEU A 49 5.45 6.97 21.14
C LEU A 49 4.53 5.85 20.67
N CYS A 50 4.83 4.60 21.05
CA CYS A 50 3.95 3.46 20.83
C CYS A 50 2.61 3.67 21.55
N ALA A 51 1.49 3.39 20.88
CA ALA A 51 0.16 3.55 21.45
C ALA A 51 -0.12 2.63 22.66
N LYS A 52 0.49 1.43 22.71
CA LYS A 52 0.28 0.43 23.77
C LYS A 52 1.23 0.61 24.96
N CYS A 53 2.54 0.60 24.70
CA CYS A 53 3.58 0.59 25.74
C CYS A 53 4.33 1.92 25.91
N LYS A 54 4.03 2.94 25.09
CA LYS A 54 4.65 4.28 25.13
C LYS A 54 6.17 4.30 24.96
N THR A 55 6.77 3.27 24.37
CA THR A 55 8.20 3.31 24.02
C THR A 55 8.46 4.31 22.88
N PRO A 56 9.60 5.03 22.90
CA PRO A 56 9.97 5.92 21.81
C PRO A 56 10.27 5.12 20.53
N ILE A 57 9.64 5.53 19.43
CA ILE A 57 9.77 4.91 18.10
C ILE A 57 9.98 5.98 17.03
N LYS A 58 10.66 5.60 15.95
CA LYS A 58 10.80 6.44 14.75
C LYS A 58 9.89 5.91 13.65
N THR A 59 9.05 6.76 13.10
CA THR A 59 8.04 6.34 12.13
C THR A 59 7.98 7.29 10.95
N THR A 60 7.57 6.80 9.78
CA THR A 60 7.34 7.67 8.61
C THR A 60 6.02 8.46 8.69
N PHE A 61 5.23 8.23 9.74
CA PHE A 61 3.92 8.83 9.92
C PHE A 61 4.02 10.07 10.81
N GLU A 62 3.37 11.14 10.37
CA GLU A 62 3.34 12.44 11.05
C GLU A 62 2.56 12.39 12.37
N LYS A 63 2.84 13.31 13.31
CA LYS A 63 2.12 13.40 14.59
C LYS A 63 0.64 13.73 14.45
N ASP A 64 0.26 14.43 13.40
CA ASP A 64 -1.12 14.88 13.15
C ASP A 64 -2.01 13.80 12.53
N ARG A 65 -1.41 12.68 12.12
CA ARG A 65 -2.11 11.53 11.54
C ARG A 65 -2.78 10.69 12.62
N SER A 66 -4.06 10.35 12.43
CA SER A 66 -4.89 9.60 13.38
C SER A 66 -4.60 8.10 13.44
N GLU A 67 -3.68 7.60 12.61
CA GLU A 67 -3.27 6.19 12.57
C GLU A 67 -2.60 5.77 13.89
N ILE A 68 -3.08 4.64 14.44
CA ILE A 68 -2.51 4.00 15.65
C ILE A 68 -1.21 3.29 15.24
N ILE A 69 -0.11 3.61 15.91
CA ILE A 69 1.20 3.01 15.64
C ILE A 69 1.71 2.25 16.85
N TYR A 70 2.11 1.01 16.61
CA TYR A 70 2.72 0.14 17.60
C TYR A 70 4.22 -0.02 17.34
N CYS A 71 4.97 -0.37 18.38
CA CYS A 71 6.32 -0.88 18.22
C CYS A 71 6.27 -2.35 17.76
N ASP A 72 7.39 -2.85 17.23
CA ASP A 72 7.48 -4.20 16.66
C ASP A 72 6.98 -5.29 17.62
N LYS A 73 7.30 -5.17 18.92
CA LYS A 73 6.87 -6.11 19.96
C LYS A 73 5.34 -6.11 20.14
N CYS A 74 4.76 -4.92 20.34
CA CYS A 74 3.31 -4.79 20.55
C CYS A 74 2.51 -5.13 19.29
N TYR A 75 3.11 -4.98 18.11
CA TYR A 75 2.51 -5.40 16.85
C TYR A 75 2.46 -6.93 16.74
N LEU A 76 3.58 -7.63 17.03
CA LEU A 76 3.63 -9.10 17.02
C LEU A 76 2.63 -9.71 18.01
N GLU A 77 2.57 -9.19 19.25
CA GLU A 77 1.59 -9.61 20.26
C GLU A 77 0.12 -9.42 19.83
N ALA A 78 -0.17 -8.57 18.86
CA ALA A 78 -1.53 -8.33 18.36
C ALA A 78 -1.88 -9.20 17.14
N MET A 79 -0.89 -9.85 16.54
CA MET A 79 -1.05 -10.74 15.39
C MET A 79 -1.08 -12.22 15.78
N GLU A 80 -0.57 -12.55 16.97
CA GLU A 80 -0.72 -13.85 17.63
C GLU A 80 -2.06 -13.94 18.37
#